data_AF-A0A952STK9-F1
#
_entry.id   AF-A0A952STK9-F1
#
_cell.length_a   1.000
_cell.length_b   1.000
_cell.length_c   1.000
_cell.angle_alpha   90.00
_cell.angle_beta   90.00
_cell.angle_gamma   90.00
#
_symmetry.space_group_name_H-M   'P 1'
#
loop_
_entity.id
_entity.type
_entity.pdbx_description
1 polymer ?
#
loop_
_entity_poly.entity_id
_entity_poly.type
_entity_poly.pdbx_seq_one_letter_code
_entity_poly.pdbx_strand_id
1 'polypeptide(L)'
;MLSMLGGAGVLLLVGCKSMPTLEQQERLVQAENLVLDQITSRAVVNAWGGPPFYHSEFAYFFVMPDLSIIPRSRVATGEVPKGWRGGVHAGEGVYFAYPNRGWLLVFLDERLVYREKLGADELRTLTNAWAYETRFKTGIEEGSRP
;
A
#
# COMPACT_ATOMS: atom_id res chain seq x y z
N MET A 1 -42.32 43.82 6.60
CA MET A 1 -40.91 43.95 6.16
C MET A 1 -40.07 43.82 7.43
N LEU A 2 -39.24 42.81 7.70
CA LEU A 2 -38.37 42.00 6.84
C LEU A 2 -38.16 40.62 7.52
N SER A 3 -38.34 39.55 6.73
CA SER A 3 -37.69 38.23 6.78
C SER A 3 -36.16 38.31 7.05
N MET A 4 -35.37 37.31 7.47
CA MET A 4 -35.45 35.84 7.52
C MET A 4 -34.12 35.29 8.15
N LEU A 5 -34.09 33.96 8.39
CA LEU A 5 -32.92 33.04 8.43
C LEU A 5 -32.06 33.08 9.72
N GLY A 6 -32.04 32.06 10.58
CA GLY A 6 -32.05 30.63 10.28
C GLY A 6 -30.62 30.09 10.18
N GLY A 7 -29.85 30.19 11.26
CA GLY A 7 -28.50 29.63 11.35
C GLY A 7 -28.56 28.12 11.58
N ALA A 8 -28.77 27.36 10.51
CA ALA A 8 -28.54 25.93 10.52
C ALA A 8 -27.03 25.68 10.64
N GLY A 9 -26.57 25.31 11.84
CA GLY A 9 -25.24 24.78 12.05
C GLY A 9 -25.09 23.49 11.26
N VAL A 10 -24.40 23.57 10.13
CA VAL A 10 -23.95 22.40 9.38
C VAL A 10 -22.87 21.73 10.22
N LEU A 11 -23.26 20.73 11.03
CA LEU A 11 -22.31 19.76 11.57
C LEU A 11 -21.75 18.97 10.38
N LEU A 12 -20.55 19.35 9.94
CA LEU A 12 -19.71 18.54 9.07
C LEU A 12 -19.33 17.27 9.85
N LEU A 13 -20.15 16.23 9.73
CA LEU A 13 -19.79 14.87 10.08
C LEU A 13 -18.66 14.44 9.15
N VAL A 14 -17.42 14.77 9.51
CA VAL A 14 -16.23 14.13 8.93
C VAL A 14 -16.34 12.67 9.34
N GLY A 15 -16.88 11.85 8.44
CA GLY A 15 -17.03 10.43 8.66
C GLY A 15 -15.65 9.80 8.77
N CYS A 16 -15.15 9.62 10.00
CA CYS A 16 -14.07 8.71 10.29
C CYS A 16 -14.55 7.32 9.82
N LYS A 17 -14.13 6.88 8.63
CA LYS A 17 -14.34 5.50 8.21
C LYS A 17 -13.55 4.62 9.17
N SER A 18 -14.26 3.99 10.12
CA SER A 18 -13.67 3.02 11.02
C SER A 18 -13.13 1.84 10.20
N MET A 19 -12.03 1.25 10.66
CA MET A 19 -11.51 0.00 10.09
C MET A 19 -12.61 -1.08 10.14
N PRO A 20 -12.94 -1.73 9.01
CA PRO A 20 -13.88 -2.85 8.99
C PRO A 20 -13.38 -4.02 9.85
N THR A 21 -14.29 -4.91 10.27
CA THR A 21 -13.90 -6.15 10.97
C THR A 21 -13.09 -7.07 10.03
N LEU A 22 -12.25 -7.95 10.58
CA LEU A 22 -11.41 -8.84 9.77
C LEU A 22 -12.24 -9.65 8.76
N GLU A 23 -13.38 -10.22 9.16
CA GLU A 23 -14.29 -10.95 8.27
C GLU A 23 -14.84 -10.07 7.13
N GLN A 24 -15.13 -8.80 7.41
CA GLN A 24 -15.57 -7.86 6.37
C GLN A 24 -14.43 -7.55 5.40
N GLN A 25 -13.20 -7.38 5.91
CA GLN A 25 -12.01 -7.18 5.07
C GLN A 25 -11.78 -8.38 4.16
N GLU A 26 -11.87 -9.60 4.69
CA GLU A 26 -11.72 -10.83 3.90
C GLU A 26 -12.76 -10.91 2.78
N ARG A 27 -14.03 -10.56 3.06
CA ARG A 27 -15.08 -10.50 2.02
C ARG A 27 -14.77 -9.45 0.95
N LEU A 28 -14.26 -8.29 1.35
CA LEU A 28 -13.82 -7.25 0.41
C LEU A 28 -12.69 -7.78 -0.48
N VAL A 29 -11.71 -8.47 0.10
CA VAL A 29 -10.60 -9.07 -0.65
C VAL A 29 -11.09 -10.20 -1.57
N GLN A 30 -11.97 -11.09 -1.12
CA GLN A 30 -12.55 -12.14 -1.97
C GLN A 30 -13.28 -11.57 -3.18
N ALA A 31 -13.96 -10.43 -3.02
CA ALA A 31 -14.62 -9.70 -4.11
C ALA A 31 -13.66 -8.84 -4.96
N GLU A 32 -12.35 -8.90 -4.72
CA GLU A 32 -11.32 -8.01 -5.29
C GLU A 32 -11.58 -6.51 -5.07
N ASN A 33 -12.41 -6.16 -4.09
CA ASN A 33 -12.66 -4.79 -3.70
C ASN A 33 -11.57 -4.31 -2.72
N LEU A 34 -10.38 -4.07 -3.26
CA LEU A 34 -9.18 -3.72 -2.52
C LEU A 34 -9.20 -2.24 -2.06
N VAL A 35 -10.05 -1.92 -1.10
CA VAL A 35 -10.19 -0.56 -0.57
C VAL A 35 -8.98 -0.19 0.29
N LEU A 36 -8.33 0.92 -0.06
CA LEU A 36 -7.19 1.45 0.70
C LEU A 36 -7.58 1.80 2.13
N ASP A 37 -6.61 1.71 3.05
CA ASP A 37 -6.72 2.00 4.49
C ASP A 37 -7.77 1.19 5.26
N GLN A 38 -8.43 0.22 4.60
CA GLN A 38 -9.48 -0.61 5.16
C GLN A 38 -9.15 -2.10 5.13
N ILE A 39 -8.05 -2.50 4.50
CA ILE A 39 -7.64 -3.90 4.35
C ILE A 39 -6.27 -4.09 4.97
N THR A 40 -6.16 -5.11 5.80
CA THR A 40 -4.89 -5.54 6.39
C THR A 40 -4.22 -6.62 5.57
N SER A 41 -2.90 -6.76 5.72
CA SER A 41 -2.14 -7.87 5.10
C SER A 41 -2.69 -9.24 5.54
N ARG A 42 -3.09 -9.36 6.82
CA ARG A 42 -3.74 -10.55 7.37
C ARG A 42 -5.04 -10.91 6.64
N ALA A 43 -5.91 -9.94 6.38
CA ALA A 43 -7.15 -10.17 5.65
C ALA A 43 -6.88 -10.73 4.24
N VAL A 44 -5.83 -10.25 3.58
CA VAL A 44 -5.43 -10.75 2.26
C VAL A 44 -4.93 -12.18 2.32
N VAL A 45 -4.05 -12.50 3.28
CA VAL A 45 -3.54 -13.87 3.46
C VAL A 45 -4.68 -14.84 3.79
N ASN A 46 -5.63 -14.44 4.63
CA ASN A 46 -6.78 -15.27 4.97
C ASN A 46 -7.69 -15.52 3.76
N ALA A 47 -7.95 -14.48 2.96
CA ALA A 47 -8.88 -14.56 1.83
C ALA A 47 -8.28 -15.26 0.59
N TRP A 48 -7.00 -15.04 0.30
CA TRP A 48 -6.35 -15.49 -0.95
C TRP A 48 -5.22 -16.50 -0.74
N GLY A 49 -4.85 -16.79 0.51
CA GLY A 49 -3.64 -17.53 0.85
C GLY A 49 -2.39 -16.64 0.89
N GLY A 50 -1.29 -17.20 1.38
CA GLY A 50 0.01 -16.51 1.43
C GLY A 50 0.44 -16.01 0.04
N PRO A 51 1.08 -14.83 -0.04
CA PRO A 51 1.50 -14.28 -1.32
C PRO A 51 2.58 -15.18 -1.94
N PRO A 52 2.50 -15.51 -3.25
CA PRO A 52 3.56 -16.25 -3.93
C PRO A 52 4.92 -15.57 -3.83
N PHE A 53 4.93 -14.24 -3.75
CA PHE A 53 6.13 -13.44 -3.55
C PHE A 53 5.88 -12.37 -2.49
N TYR A 54 6.82 -12.30 -1.54
CA TYR A 54 6.81 -11.40 -0.40
C TYR A 54 8.12 -10.60 -0.38
N HIS A 55 8.04 -9.31 -0.10
CA HIS A 55 9.19 -8.48 0.16
C HIS A 55 8.88 -7.46 1.27
N SER A 56 9.89 -7.14 2.07
CA SER A 56 9.78 -6.15 3.15
C SER A 56 11.01 -5.27 3.10
N GLU A 57 10.80 -3.97 3.14
CA GLU A 57 11.88 -3.00 3.21
C GLU A 57 11.46 -1.74 3.96
N PHE A 58 12.43 -1.14 4.68
CA PHE A 58 12.29 0.23 5.14
C PHE A 58 12.42 1.17 3.96
N ALA A 59 11.34 1.85 3.60
CA ALA A 59 11.26 2.66 2.39
C ALA A 59 10.60 4.01 2.64
N TYR A 60 10.78 4.92 1.68
CA TYR A 60 10.06 6.18 1.61
C TYR A 60 8.79 6.03 0.79
N PHE A 61 7.74 6.71 1.25
CA PHE A 61 6.42 6.75 0.66
C PHE A 61 6.07 8.21 0.39
N PHE A 62 5.80 8.54 -0.87
CA PHE A 62 5.34 9.87 -1.25
C PHE A 62 3.88 10.03 -0.84
N VAL A 63 3.61 11.04 -0.03
CA VAL A 63 2.25 11.42 0.38
C VAL A 63 1.76 12.51 -0.57
N MET A 64 0.73 12.18 -1.34
CA MET A 64 0.11 13.07 -2.31
C MET A 64 -0.84 14.07 -1.63
N PRO A 65 -1.20 15.19 -2.28
CA PRO A 65 -2.12 16.17 -1.70
C PRO A 65 -3.52 15.63 -1.37
N ASP A 66 -3.95 14.56 -2.06
CA ASP A 66 -5.20 13.84 -1.80
C ASP A 66 -5.05 12.74 -0.74
N LEU A 67 -3.90 12.70 -0.05
CA LEU A 67 -3.49 11.71 0.94
C LEU A 67 -3.25 10.30 0.39
N SER A 68 -3.31 10.11 -0.94
CA SER A 68 -2.85 8.86 -1.53
C SER A 68 -1.35 8.67 -1.32
N ILE A 69 -0.92 7.42 -1.18
CA ILE A 69 0.46 7.06 -0.92
C ILE A 69 1.03 6.34 -2.14
N ILE A 70 2.20 6.79 -2.59
CA ILE A 70 2.95 6.15 -3.68
C ILE A 70 4.28 5.64 -3.12
N PRO A 71 4.54 4.32 -3.11
CA PRO A 71 5.82 3.78 -2.67
C PRO A 71 6.95 4.21 -3.61
N ARG A 72 8.12 4.51 -3.04
CA ARG A 72 9.29 4.95 -3.82
C ARG A 72 9.68 3.98 -4.94
N SER A 73 9.52 2.68 -4.73
CA SER A 73 9.81 1.62 -5.71
C SER A 73 8.97 1.71 -7.00
N ARG A 74 7.91 2.52 -7.02
CA ARG A 74 7.06 2.75 -8.20
C ARG A 74 7.34 4.06 -8.93
N VAL A 75 8.37 4.79 -8.50
CA VAL A 75 8.81 6.05 -9.12
C VAL A 75 10.17 5.83 -9.77
N ALA A 76 10.41 6.43 -10.94
CA ALA A 76 11.70 6.36 -11.59
C ALA A 76 12.81 7.00 -10.73
N THR A 77 14.04 6.53 -10.88
CA THR A 77 15.15 7.01 -10.06
C THR A 77 15.49 8.46 -10.36
N GLY A 78 15.57 9.28 -9.29
CA GLY A 78 15.79 10.72 -9.39
C GLY A 78 14.53 11.53 -9.64
N GLU A 79 13.36 10.88 -9.81
CA GLU A 79 12.09 11.55 -10.03
C GLU A 79 11.20 11.56 -8.77
N VAL A 80 10.14 12.36 -8.85
CA VAL A 80 9.06 12.43 -7.85
C VAL A 80 7.71 12.28 -8.56
N PRO A 81 6.66 11.78 -7.88
CA PRO A 81 5.35 11.70 -8.48
C PRO A 81 4.84 13.06 -8.95
N LYS A 82 4.19 13.09 -10.10
CA LYS A 82 3.58 14.33 -10.63
C LYS A 82 2.55 14.87 -9.65
N GLY A 83 2.69 16.15 -9.28
CA GLY A 83 1.76 16.83 -8.36
C GLY A 83 2.08 16.63 -6.88
N TRP A 84 3.16 15.92 -6.56
CA TRP A 84 3.68 15.81 -5.19
C TRP A 84 4.13 17.17 -4.65
N ARG A 85 3.91 17.41 -3.34
CA ARG A 85 4.16 18.71 -2.67
C ARG A 85 5.09 18.63 -1.46
N GLY A 86 5.93 17.60 -1.40
CA GLY A 86 6.95 17.47 -0.35
C GLY A 86 6.61 16.53 0.82
N GLY A 87 5.39 15.99 0.89
CA GLY A 87 4.99 15.06 1.96
C GLY A 87 5.65 13.69 1.80
N VAL A 88 6.38 13.22 2.81
CA VAL A 88 6.99 11.88 2.84
C VAL A 88 6.62 11.18 4.13
N HIS A 89 6.32 9.90 4.04
CA HIS A 89 6.28 8.99 5.17
C HIS A 89 7.40 7.95 5.01
N ALA A 90 8.12 7.64 6.07
CA ALA A 90 9.16 6.60 6.07
C ALA A 90 8.74 5.51 7.04
N GLY A 91 8.81 4.25 6.59
CA GLY A 91 8.38 3.12 7.40
C GLY A 91 8.67 1.79 6.73
N GLU A 92 8.34 0.71 7.43
CA GLU A 92 8.46 -0.65 6.90
C GLU A 92 7.32 -0.93 5.92
N GLY A 93 7.67 -1.01 4.64
CA GLY A 93 6.77 -1.39 3.56
C GLY A 93 6.74 -2.89 3.37
N VAL A 94 5.55 -3.48 3.43
CA VAL A 94 5.33 -4.90 3.13
C VAL A 94 4.67 -5.04 1.77
N TYR A 95 5.30 -5.78 0.87
CA TYR A 95 4.88 -5.93 -0.52
C TYR A 95 4.44 -7.36 -0.79
N PHE A 96 3.20 -7.52 -1.27
CA PHE A 96 2.67 -8.79 -1.74
C PHE A 96 2.47 -8.72 -3.26
N ALA A 97 3.04 -9.68 -3.99
CA ALA A 97 2.77 -9.86 -5.40
C ALA A 97 2.03 -11.18 -5.64
N TYR A 98 0.88 -11.09 -6.33
CA TYR A 98 0.07 -12.23 -6.77
C TYR A 98 0.02 -12.26 -8.31
N PRO A 99 1.03 -12.83 -9.01
CA PRO A 99 1.07 -12.85 -10.48
C PRO A 99 -0.17 -13.48 -11.12
N ASN A 100 -0.68 -14.57 -10.54
CA ASN A 100 -1.88 -15.25 -11.03
C ASN A 100 -3.16 -14.41 -10.91
N ARG A 101 -3.15 -13.37 -10.05
CA ARG A 101 -4.26 -12.42 -9.87
C ARG A 101 -3.97 -11.05 -10.50
N GLY A 102 -2.75 -10.82 -10.99
CA GLY A 102 -2.31 -9.55 -11.57
C GLY A 102 -2.25 -8.39 -10.59
N TRP A 103 -1.98 -8.66 -9.30
CA TRP A 103 -1.98 -7.64 -8.26
C TRP A 103 -0.62 -7.48 -7.57
N LEU A 104 -0.16 -6.23 -7.46
CA LEU A 104 0.82 -5.77 -6.48
C LEU A 104 0.08 -5.02 -5.37
N LEU A 105 0.30 -5.42 -4.12
CA LEU A 105 -0.27 -4.79 -2.93
C LEU A 105 0.86 -4.34 -2.02
N VAL A 106 0.75 -3.14 -1.47
CA VAL A 106 1.74 -2.58 -0.55
C VAL A 106 1.05 -2.12 0.72
N PHE A 107 1.58 -2.59 1.83
CA PHE A 107 1.10 -2.31 3.16
C PHE A 107 2.12 -1.49 3.92
N LEU A 108 1.61 -0.57 4.73
CA LEU A 108 2.35 0.28 5.64
C LEU A 108 1.53 0.39 6.92
N ASP A 109 2.15 0.24 8.09
CA ASP A 109 1.45 0.17 9.38
C ASP A 109 0.26 -0.81 9.36
N GLU A 110 0.50 -1.99 8.79
CA GLU A 110 -0.47 -3.08 8.59
C GLU A 110 -1.68 -2.76 7.69
N ARG A 111 -1.71 -1.61 7.02
CA ARG A 111 -2.82 -1.16 6.16
C ARG A 111 -2.43 -1.14 4.70
N LEU A 112 -3.35 -1.54 3.82
CA LEU A 112 -3.17 -1.44 2.38
C LEU A 112 -3.14 0.05 1.98
N VAL A 113 -1.97 0.55 1.61
CA VAL A 113 -1.77 1.96 1.23
C VAL A 113 -1.62 2.14 -0.29
N TYR A 114 -1.23 1.09 -1.00
CA TYR A 114 -1.09 1.13 -2.45
C TYR A 114 -1.47 -0.21 -3.07
N ARG A 115 -2.10 -0.15 -4.24
CA ARG A 115 -2.42 -1.31 -5.07
C ARG A 115 -2.28 -0.97 -6.55
N GLU A 116 -1.82 -1.94 -7.32
CA GLU A 116 -1.62 -1.76 -8.75
C GLU A 116 -1.95 -3.06 -9.48
N LYS A 117 -2.74 -2.95 -10.57
CA LYS A 117 -2.88 -4.05 -11.52
C LYS A 117 -1.68 -4.03 -12.45
N LEU A 118 -1.00 -5.17 -12.54
CA LEU A 118 0.19 -5.35 -13.36
C LEU A 118 0.07 -6.64 -14.18
N GLY A 119 0.70 -6.64 -15.35
CA GLY A 119 0.84 -7.86 -16.15
C GLY A 119 1.70 -8.91 -15.43
N ALA A 120 1.50 -10.18 -15.77
CA ALA A 120 2.27 -11.28 -15.18
C ALA A 120 3.80 -11.11 -15.38
N ASP A 121 4.21 -10.57 -16.53
CA ASP A 121 5.62 -10.32 -16.84
C ASP A 121 6.21 -9.17 -16.03
N GLU A 122 5.44 -8.12 -15.78
CA GLU A 122 5.85 -6.99 -14.94
C GLU A 122 6.00 -7.42 -13.49
N LEU A 123 5.04 -8.18 -12.96
CA LEU A 123 5.11 -8.74 -11.60
C LEU A 123 6.31 -9.68 -11.46
N ARG A 124 6.56 -10.53 -12.45
CA ARG A 124 7.71 -11.45 -12.43
C ARG A 124 9.04 -10.69 -12.45
N THR A 125 9.13 -9.62 -13.23
CA THR A 125 10.32 -8.75 -13.28
C THR A 125 10.57 -8.08 -11.93
N LEU A 126 9.51 -7.53 -11.33
CA LEU A 126 9.54 -6.92 -9.99
C LEU A 126 10.01 -7.93 -8.92
N THR A 127 9.45 -9.14 -8.90
CA THR A 127 9.79 -10.15 -7.90
C THR A 127 11.21 -10.71 -8.06
N ASN A 128 11.73 -10.74 -9.29
CA ASN A 128 13.12 -11.13 -9.55
C ASN A 128 14.10 -10.09 -8.99
N ALA A 129 13.77 -8.80 -9.07
CA ALA A 129 14.57 -7.74 -8.47
C ALA A 129 14.64 -7.89 -6.95
N TRP A 130 13.50 -8.16 -6.28
CA TRP A 130 13.47 -8.43 -4.84
C TRP A 130 14.32 -9.63 -4.42
N ALA A 131 14.27 -10.71 -5.20
CA ALA A 131 15.08 -11.90 -4.95
C ALA A 131 16.58 -11.61 -5.08
N TYR A 132 16.97 -10.78 -6.05
CA TYR A 132 18.35 -10.36 -6.23
C TYR A 132 18.85 -9.51 -5.04
N GLU A 133 18.06 -8.52 -4.62
CA GLU A 133 18.39 -7.67 -3.47
C GLU A 133 18.54 -8.47 -2.17
N THR A 134 17.65 -9.45 -1.95
CA THR A 134 17.71 -10.34 -0.78
C THR A 134 19.02 -11.12 -0.75
N ARG A 135 19.45 -11.68 -1.89
CA ARG A 135 20.72 -12.41 -2.00
C ARG A 135 21.94 -11.51 -1.78
N PHE A 136 21.88 -10.28 -2.27
CA PHE A 136 22.96 -9.32 -2.08
C PHE A 136 23.10 -8.94 -0.60
N LYS A 137 21.99 -8.62 0.08
CA LYS A 137 22.00 -8.31 1.52
C LYS A 137 22.61 -9.46 2.35
N THR A 138 22.21 -10.70 2.09
CA THR A 138 22.76 -11.87 2.81
C THR A 138 24.24 -12.09 2.54
N GLY A 139 24.73 -11.84 1.33
CA GLY A 139 26.15 -12.01 0.98
C GLY A 139 27.08 -11.00 1.66
N ILE A 140 26.59 -9.78 1.93
CA ILE A 140 27.36 -8.74 2.63
C ILE A 140 27.43 -9.02 4.15
N GLU A 141 26.35 -9.52 4.75
CA GLU A 141 26.33 -9.88 6.17
C GLU A 141 27.22 -11.09 6.49
N GLU A 142 27.30 -12.07 5.58
CA GLU A 142 28.16 -13.26 5.76
C GLU A 142 29.66 -12.92 5.67
N GLY A 143 30.03 -11.91 4.86
CA GLY A 143 31.40 -11.39 4.78
C GLY A 143 31.81 -10.42 5.90
N SER A 144 30.87 -10.05 6.79
CA SER A 144 31.09 -9.06 7.85
C SER A 144 31.26 -9.67 9.26
N ARG A 145 31.45 -11.00 9.36
CA ARG A 145 31.81 -11.64 10.64
C ARG A 145 33.34 -11.59 10.84
N PRO A 146 33.83 -11.09 11.99
CA PRO A 146 35.26 -11.04 12.30
C PRO A 146 35.88 -12.44 12.47
#